data_AF-A0A7W8YDS0-F1
#
_entry.id   AF-A0A7W8YDS0-F1
#
_cell.length_a   1.000
_cell.length_b   1.000
_cell.length_c   1.000
_cell.angle_alpha   90.00
_cell.angle_beta   90.00
_cell.angle_gamma   90.00
#
_symmetry.space_group_name_H-M   'P 1'
#
loop_
_entity.id
_entity.type
_entity.pdbx_description
1 polymer ?
#
loop_
_entity_poly.entity_id
_entity_poly.type
_entity_poly.pdbx_seq_one_letter_code
_entity_poly.pdbx_strand_id
1 'polypeptide(L)'
;MKKSLVAIAIFGAFAGAAHAQSSVQIYGTIDAGIAKATGNTAIVTKRDNNKLGFKGTEDLGGGLKALFQLEIRYESDTGTLENNTRPLFQGQSRVGLQGDFGTVRLGRGLTAFQETSTYFEPWSGMPTPVGFQTDLQVAGYSSDPLSPAGNSRNRFSNAVFYNSPVIEGFQFNATVASKEGTGNAAIGFVAPSAANPSGNYAVAANAQAGSNPYSVSVTYTNPLFALMGAYERNALQAKLWSVGGSVNPLDSGLKLMASYQHQNDENFKIINTNTKAWLVGANYDVGPGKIRAGYGQKTPDGVTKTKQASLGYDYNLSKRTYLYADISNKKTVSSANYIGVGLHHNF
;
A
#
# COMPACT_ATOMS: atom_id res chain seq x y z
N MET A 1 57.85 -38.52 3.23
CA MET A 1 57.24 -37.22 3.62
C MET A 1 56.95 -36.44 2.34
N LYS A 2 55.82 -35.72 2.20
CA LYS A 2 55.37 -34.92 1.01
C LYS A 2 54.33 -35.54 0.04
N LYS A 3 53.39 -36.37 0.48
CA LYS A 3 52.17 -36.70 -0.32
C LYS A 3 50.84 -36.52 0.43
N SER A 4 50.88 -36.49 1.76
CA SER A 4 49.70 -36.36 2.62
C SER A 4 49.20 -34.92 2.82
N LEU A 5 50.02 -33.89 2.56
CA LEU A 5 49.63 -32.48 2.72
C LEU A 5 48.81 -31.93 1.54
N VAL A 6 48.96 -32.49 0.33
CA VAL A 6 48.20 -32.06 -0.85
C VAL A 6 46.75 -32.56 -0.80
N ALA A 7 46.51 -33.74 -0.21
CA ALA A 7 45.16 -34.30 -0.07
C ALA A 7 44.27 -33.51 0.91
N ILE A 8 44.84 -32.97 2.00
CA ILE A 8 44.10 -32.14 2.96
C ILE A 8 43.76 -30.75 2.37
N ALA A 9 44.63 -30.19 1.53
CA ALA A 9 44.37 -28.93 0.84
C ALA A 9 43.25 -29.03 -0.22
N ILE A 10 43.12 -30.18 -0.89
CA ILE A 10 42.08 -30.40 -1.90
C ILE A 10 40.71 -30.68 -1.26
N PHE A 11 40.64 -31.37 -0.12
CA PHE A 11 39.36 -31.58 0.59
C PHE A 11 38.87 -30.36 1.37
N GLY A 12 39.76 -29.46 1.80
CA GLY A 12 39.38 -28.16 2.40
C GLY A 12 38.84 -27.14 1.39
N ALA A 13 39.20 -27.26 0.11
CA ALA A 13 38.75 -26.35 -0.95
C ALA A 13 37.28 -26.55 -1.35
N PHE A 14 36.66 -27.70 -1.01
CA PHE A 14 35.24 -27.97 -1.28
C PHE A 14 34.34 -27.84 -0.05
N ALA A 15 34.90 -27.62 1.15
CA ALA A 15 34.12 -27.41 2.39
C ALA A 15 33.68 -25.93 2.59
N GLY A 16 34.12 -25.03 1.71
CA GLY A 16 33.84 -23.60 1.75
C GLY A 16 32.84 -23.10 0.71
N ALA A 17 32.09 -23.99 0.06
CA ALA A 17 30.87 -23.56 -0.63
C ALA A 17 29.94 -23.06 0.48
N ALA A 18 29.99 -21.75 0.74
CA ALA A 18 29.03 -21.07 1.57
C ALA A 18 27.66 -21.59 1.13
N HIS A 19 27.03 -22.38 1.98
CA HIS A 19 25.61 -22.64 1.84
C HIS A 19 24.95 -21.31 2.14
N ALA A 20 24.89 -20.45 1.11
CA ALA A 20 24.02 -19.30 1.07
C ALA A 20 22.66 -19.83 1.50
N GLN A 21 22.22 -19.46 2.71
CA GLN A 21 20.99 -19.98 3.27
C GLN A 21 19.84 -19.32 2.51
N SER A 22 19.52 -19.85 1.35
CA SER A 22 18.34 -19.49 0.58
C SER A 22 17.11 -19.88 1.40
N SER A 23 16.46 -18.88 1.99
CA SER A 23 15.22 -19.11 2.72
C SER A 23 14.04 -18.71 1.83
N VAL A 24 13.11 -19.64 1.63
CA VAL A 24 11.80 -19.33 1.06
C VAL A 24 10.79 -19.33 2.20
N GLN A 25 10.03 -18.26 2.30
CA GLN A 25 8.97 -18.10 3.27
C GLN A 25 7.62 -18.01 2.55
N ILE A 26 6.70 -18.86 2.99
CA ILE A 26 5.27 -18.67 2.76
C ILE A 26 4.77 -17.73 3.86
N TYR A 27 4.01 -16.70 3.47
CA TYR A 27 3.43 -15.77 4.41
C TYR A 27 2.02 -15.36 3.98
N GLY A 28 1.23 -14.84 4.91
CA GLY A 28 -0.07 -14.32 4.52
C GLY A 28 -0.88 -13.72 5.64
N THR A 29 -2.10 -13.34 5.26
CA THR A 29 -3.13 -12.80 6.14
C THR A 29 -4.48 -13.36 5.73
N ILE A 30 -5.23 -13.83 6.72
CA ILE A 30 -6.65 -14.14 6.62
C ILE A 30 -7.40 -13.25 7.60
N ASP A 31 -8.30 -12.44 7.08
CA ASP A 31 -9.15 -11.50 7.77
C ASP A 31 -10.59 -11.73 7.28
N ALA A 32 -11.49 -11.90 8.24
CA ALA A 32 -12.91 -12.08 7.98
C ALA A 32 -13.71 -11.46 9.12
N GLY A 33 -14.81 -10.82 8.77
CA GLY A 33 -15.67 -10.15 9.71
C GLY A 33 -17.05 -9.86 9.14
N ILE A 34 -17.85 -9.20 9.97
CA ILE A 34 -19.18 -8.73 9.61
C ILE A 34 -19.16 -7.21 9.68
N ALA A 35 -19.65 -6.54 8.64
CA ALA A 35 -19.82 -5.10 8.63
C ALA A 35 -21.25 -4.71 8.29
N LYS A 36 -21.69 -3.56 8.82
CA LYS A 36 -23.00 -2.98 8.53
C LYS A 36 -22.90 -1.47 8.43
N ALA A 37 -23.55 -0.91 7.43
CA ALA A 37 -23.76 0.51 7.28
C ALA A 37 -25.22 0.88 7.56
N THR A 38 -25.49 2.12 7.99
CA THR A 38 -26.86 2.65 8.13
C THR A 38 -27.66 2.44 6.84
N GLY A 39 -28.88 1.92 6.99
CA GLY A 39 -29.78 1.65 5.85
C GLY A 39 -29.43 0.41 5.03
N ASN A 40 -28.39 -0.36 5.39
CA ASN A 40 -27.97 -1.56 4.68
C ASN A 40 -28.05 -2.82 5.56
N THR A 41 -28.15 -3.97 4.91
CA THR A 41 -28.01 -5.29 5.54
C THR A 41 -26.56 -5.53 5.95
N ALA A 42 -26.36 -6.29 7.02
CA ALA A 42 -25.02 -6.73 7.40
C ALA A 42 -24.46 -7.69 6.33
N ILE A 43 -23.16 -7.60 6.07
CA ILE A 43 -22.46 -8.44 5.10
C ILE A 43 -21.26 -9.10 5.76
N VAL A 44 -20.91 -10.29 5.27
CA VAL A 44 -19.59 -10.89 5.52
C VAL A 44 -18.58 -10.15 4.64
N THR A 45 -17.43 -9.80 5.21
CA THR A 45 -16.41 -9.00 4.54
C THR A 45 -15.06 -9.15 5.27
N LYS A 46 -14.09 -8.29 4.97
CA LYS A 46 -12.74 -8.25 5.56
C LYS A 46 -12.36 -6.82 5.92
N ARG A 47 -11.60 -6.61 7.00
CA ARG A 47 -11.04 -5.31 7.40
C ARG A 47 -9.69 -5.03 6.76
N ASP A 48 -8.81 -6.03 6.74
CA ASP A 48 -7.54 -5.97 6.03
C ASP A 48 -7.63 -6.76 4.71
N ASN A 49 -6.75 -6.45 3.78
CA ASN A 49 -6.62 -7.18 2.53
C ASN A 49 -6.00 -8.56 2.79
N ASN A 50 -6.75 -9.62 2.51
CA ASN A 50 -6.22 -10.98 2.57
C ASN A 50 -5.12 -11.20 1.53
N LYS A 51 -4.12 -12.00 1.91
CA LYS A 51 -2.97 -12.29 1.04
C LYS A 51 -2.38 -13.65 1.31
N LEU A 52 -1.89 -14.26 0.25
CA LEU A 52 -1.01 -15.43 0.28
C LEU A 52 0.21 -15.09 -0.56
N GLY A 53 1.39 -15.18 0.04
CA GLY A 53 2.63 -14.79 -0.63
C GLY A 53 3.78 -15.74 -0.39
N PHE A 54 4.72 -15.67 -1.32
CA PHE A 54 5.98 -16.36 -1.31
C PHE A 54 7.06 -15.30 -1.45
N LYS A 55 8.04 -15.32 -0.56
CA LYS A 55 9.23 -14.47 -0.69
C LYS A 55 10.47 -15.25 -0.36
N GLY A 56 11.58 -14.84 -0.92
CA GLY A 56 12.85 -15.45 -0.59
C GLY A 56 14.00 -14.50 -0.73
N THR A 57 15.11 -14.91 -0.11
CA THR A 57 16.38 -14.21 -0.15
C THR A 57 17.46 -15.26 -0.30
N GLU A 58 18.32 -15.05 -1.31
CA GLU A 58 19.51 -15.83 -1.57
C GLU A 58 20.71 -14.92 -1.31
N ASP A 59 21.64 -15.37 -0.47
CA ASP A 59 22.90 -14.69 -0.24
C ASP A 59 23.84 -14.95 -1.42
N LEU A 60 24.27 -13.90 -2.11
CA LEU A 60 25.19 -14.00 -3.25
C LEU A 60 26.65 -13.77 -2.82
N GLY A 61 26.90 -13.58 -1.52
CA GLY A 61 28.21 -13.29 -0.95
C GLY A 61 28.56 -11.80 -0.97
N GLY A 62 29.51 -11.41 -0.12
CA GLY A 62 30.02 -10.03 -0.07
C GLY A 62 28.96 -8.96 0.28
N GLY A 63 27.90 -9.34 0.99
CA GLY A 63 26.78 -8.44 1.34
C GLY A 63 25.71 -8.29 0.24
N LEU A 64 25.92 -8.88 -0.94
CA LEU A 64 24.95 -8.88 -2.03
C LEU A 64 23.92 -10.01 -1.85
N LYS A 65 22.65 -9.72 -2.14
CA LYS A 65 21.55 -10.68 -2.04
C LYS A 65 20.64 -10.60 -3.26
N ALA A 66 20.16 -11.75 -3.73
CA ALA A 66 19.00 -11.83 -4.62
C ALA A 66 17.72 -11.99 -3.82
N LEU A 67 16.64 -11.39 -4.29
CA LEU A 67 15.33 -11.43 -3.63
C LEU A 67 14.21 -11.64 -4.65
N PHE A 68 13.17 -12.35 -4.24
CA PHE A 68 11.91 -12.43 -4.97
C PHE A 68 10.71 -12.29 -4.04
N GLN A 69 9.60 -11.81 -4.59
CA GLN A 69 8.32 -11.75 -3.89
C GLN A 69 7.15 -11.90 -4.86
N LEU A 70 6.27 -12.84 -4.58
CA LEU A 70 5.01 -13.08 -5.27
C LEU A 70 3.89 -13.03 -4.23
N GLU A 71 2.84 -12.24 -4.46
CA GLU A 71 1.73 -12.09 -3.50
C GLU A 71 0.38 -12.06 -4.21
N ILE A 72 -0.47 -13.03 -3.86
CA ILE A 72 -1.87 -13.13 -4.28
C ILE A 72 -2.74 -12.36 -3.29
N ARG A 73 -3.78 -11.69 -3.80
CA ARG A 73 -4.86 -11.09 -2.99
C ARG A 73 -6.17 -11.80 -3.28
N TYR A 74 -6.95 -12.08 -2.23
CA TYR A 74 -8.18 -12.87 -2.35
C TYR A 74 -9.29 -12.38 -1.42
N GLU A 75 -10.50 -12.88 -1.64
CA GLU A 75 -11.70 -12.61 -0.84
C GLU A 75 -11.97 -13.78 0.11
N SER A 76 -12.07 -13.52 1.42
CA SER A 76 -12.25 -14.59 2.43
C SER A 76 -13.68 -15.12 2.50
N ASP A 77 -14.66 -14.33 2.05
CA ASP A 77 -16.08 -14.69 2.04
C ASP A 77 -16.46 -15.58 0.85
N THR A 78 -15.80 -15.39 -0.30
CA THR A 78 -16.12 -16.04 -1.58
C THR A 78 -15.00 -16.95 -2.09
N GLY A 79 -13.79 -16.83 -1.55
CA GLY A 79 -12.62 -17.62 -1.97
C GLY A 79 -12.07 -17.23 -3.35
N THR A 80 -12.52 -16.12 -3.94
CA THR A 80 -12.08 -15.67 -5.27
C THR A 80 -10.89 -14.72 -5.19
N LEU A 81 -10.31 -14.39 -6.35
CA LEU A 81 -9.34 -13.29 -6.44
C LEU A 81 -9.98 -11.98 -5.99
N GLU A 82 -9.18 -11.12 -5.39
CA GLU A 82 -9.64 -9.82 -4.90
C GLU A 82 -10.41 -9.04 -6.00
N ASN A 83 -11.62 -8.59 -5.70
CA ASN A 83 -12.50 -7.90 -6.65
C ASN A 83 -12.82 -8.67 -7.95
N ASN A 84 -12.66 -10.00 -7.97
CA ASN A 84 -12.95 -10.95 -9.07
C ASN A 84 -12.27 -10.68 -10.43
N THR A 85 -11.50 -9.61 -10.54
CA THR A 85 -10.97 -9.06 -11.80
C THR A 85 -9.50 -8.68 -11.69
N ARG A 86 -8.93 -8.73 -10.47
CA ARG A 86 -7.53 -8.38 -10.24
C ARG A 86 -6.61 -9.50 -10.75
N PRO A 87 -5.40 -9.16 -11.24
CA PRO A 87 -4.39 -10.15 -11.61
C PRO A 87 -4.05 -11.09 -10.44
N LEU A 88 -3.63 -12.33 -10.74
CA LEU A 88 -3.27 -13.32 -9.72
C LEU A 88 -2.28 -12.78 -8.68
N PHE A 89 -1.12 -12.28 -9.13
CA PHE A 89 -0.11 -11.66 -8.27
C PHE A 89 -0.35 -10.16 -8.10
N GLN A 90 -1.59 -9.79 -7.75
CA GLN A 90 -1.95 -8.40 -7.55
C GLN A 90 -1.11 -7.72 -6.46
N GLY A 91 -0.80 -8.45 -5.39
CA GLY A 91 -0.08 -7.93 -4.24
C GLY A 91 1.26 -7.35 -4.64
N GLN A 92 2.12 -8.23 -5.15
CA GLN A 92 3.49 -8.00 -5.58
C GLN A 92 3.88 -9.09 -6.60
N SER A 93 4.66 -8.73 -7.62
CA SER A 93 5.41 -9.70 -8.43
C SER A 93 6.74 -9.11 -8.82
N ARG A 94 7.77 -9.39 -8.02
CA ARG A 94 9.07 -8.72 -8.11
C ARG A 94 10.24 -9.69 -7.95
N VAL A 95 11.34 -9.37 -8.62
CA VAL A 95 12.68 -9.91 -8.38
C VAL A 95 13.65 -8.75 -8.22
N GLY A 96 14.75 -8.91 -7.48
CA GLY A 96 15.67 -7.81 -7.25
C GLY A 96 17.01 -8.21 -6.66
N LEU A 97 17.84 -7.20 -6.45
CA LEU A 97 19.12 -7.27 -5.77
C LEU A 97 19.16 -6.29 -4.61
N GLN A 98 19.81 -6.68 -3.52
CA GLN A 98 20.05 -5.87 -2.34
C GLN A 98 21.52 -5.93 -1.96
N GLY A 99 22.09 -4.80 -1.55
CA GLY A 99 23.42 -4.71 -0.98
C GLY A 99 23.61 -3.37 -0.26
N ASP A 100 24.85 -2.95 -0.07
CA ASP A 100 25.18 -1.66 0.58
C ASP A 100 24.64 -0.44 -0.19
N PHE A 101 24.34 -0.61 -1.48
CA PHE A 101 23.69 0.41 -2.31
C PHE A 101 22.18 0.53 -2.04
N GLY A 102 21.59 -0.32 -1.19
CA GLY A 102 20.13 -0.39 -1.00
C GLY A 102 19.52 -1.56 -1.75
N THR A 103 18.30 -1.38 -2.26
CA THR A 103 17.52 -2.45 -2.90
C THR A 103 16.97 -1.99 -4.23
N VAL A 104 17.24 -2.72 -5.31
CA VAL A 104 16.65 -2.52 -6.64
C VAL A 104 15.76 -3.72 -6.97
N ARG A 105 14.51 -3.46 -7.36
CA ARG A 105 13.52 -4.49 -7.73
C ARG A 105 12.93 -4.19 -9.09
N LEU A 106 12.63 -5.24 -9.86
CA LEU A 106 11.97 -5.20 -11.16
C LEU A 106 10.63 -5.94 -11.08
N GLY A 107 9.59 -5.40 -11.70
CA GLY A 107 8.30 -6.06 -11.85
C GLY A 107 7.10 -5.18 -11.52
N ARG A 108 6.17 -5.69 -10.71
CA ARG A 108 4.92 -5.01 -10.33
C ARG A 108 4.75 -4.88 -8.82
N GLY A 109 4.24 -3.74 -8.37
CA GLY A 109 3.75 -3.57 -7.00
C GLY A 109 3.51 -2.12 -6.61
N LEU A 110 3.33 -1.87 -5.32
CA LEU A 110 3.11 -0.52 -4.78
C LEU A 110 4.27 0.42 -5.14
N THR A 111 3.93 1.64 -5.55
CA THR A 111 4.92 2.68 -5.86
C THR A 111 5.58 3.22 -4.59
N ALA A 112 6.68 3.96 -4.72
CA ALA A 112 7.37 4.61 -3.59
C ALA A 112 6.42 5.48 -2.74
N PHE A 113 5.49 6.21 -3.34
CA PHE A 113 4.46 6.96 -2.64
C PHE A 113 3.53 6.03 -1.85
N GLN A 114 3.00 5.00 -2.52
CA GLN A 114 1.94 4.15 -1.97
C GLN A 114 2.48 3.20 -0.88
N GLU A 115 3.76 2.83 -0.94
CA GLU A 115 4.43 2.07 0.13
C GLU A 115 4.55 2.90 1.43
N THR A 116 4.63 4.23 1.36
CA THR A 116 4.91 5.09 2.53
C THR A 116 3.72 5.91 3.03
N SER A 117 2.78 6.28 2.14
CA SER A 117 1.72 7.26 2.45
C SER A 117 0.74 6.82 3.54
N THR A 118 0.65 5.52 3.81
CA THR A 118 -0.26 4.96 4.81
C THR A 118 0.35 4.85 6.20
N TYR A 119 1.64 5.14 6.39
CA TYR A 119 2.28 5.04 7.71
C TYR A 119 1.82 6.10 8.73
N PHE A 120 1.17 7.16 8.23
CA PHE A 120 0.75 8.34 9.00
C PHE A 120 -0.77 8.43 9.10
N GLU A 121 -1.43 7.28 9.21
CA GLU A 121 -2.84 7.16 9.54
C GLU A 121 -3.10 5.95 10.45
N PRO A 122 -4.14 5.97 11.30
CA PRO A 122 -4.29 5.03 12.43
C PRO A 122 -4.59 3.58 12.05
N TRP A 123 -5.03 3.29 10.83
CA TRP A 123 -5.30 1.94 10.30
C TRP A 123 -4.18 1.43 9.37
N SER A 124 -3.11 2.21 9.16
CA SER A 124 -1.90 1.78 8.44
C SER A 124 -2.13 1.18 7.05
N GLY A 125 -3.14 1.64 6.34
CA GLY A 125 -3.46 1.21 4.98
C GLY A 125 -4.46 0.07 4.87
N MET A 126 -5.13 -0.30 5.98
CA MET A 126 -6.22 -1.28 5.95
C MET A 126 -7.46 -0.68 5.28
N PRO A 127 -7.94 -1.25 4.16
CA PRO A 127 -9.18 -0.79 3.54
C PRO A 127 -10.37 -1.36 4.33
N THR A 128 -10.60 -0.78 5.49
CA THR A 128 -11.69 -1.19 6.36
C THR A 128 -13.05 -0.92 5.67
N PRO A 129 -14.02 -1.85 5.72
CA PRO A 129 -15.41 -1.63 5.32
C PRO A 129 -16.09 -0.54 6.16
N VAL A 130 -15.50 -0.26 7.33
CA VAL A 130 -15.86 0.81 8.25
C VAL A 130 -15.14 2.13 7.89
N GLY A 131 -14.29 2.10 6.85
CA GLY A 131 -14.11 3.14 5.85
C GLY A 131 -13.05 4.21 6.09
N PHE A 132 -12.27 4.21 7.19
CA PHE A 132 -11.42 5.36 7.53
C PHE A 132 -10.39 5.71 6.43
N GLN A 133 -9.56 4.75 6.02
CA GLN A 133 -8.50 5.00 5.04
C GLN A 133 -9.06 5.31 3.64
N THR A 134 -9.98 4.47 3.13
CA THR A 134 -10.48 4.55 1.75
C THR A 134 -11.28 5.80 1.46
N ASP A 135 -11.93 6.37 2.47
CA ASP A 135 -12.77 7.55 2.28
C ASP A 135 -11.98 8.87 2.49
N LEU A 136 -10.92 8.85 3.31
CA LEU A 136 -10.19 10.07 3.68
C LEU A 136 -8.84 10.26 3.00
N GLN A 137 -8.14 9.20 2.58
CA GLN A 137 -7.05 9.37 1.62
C GLN A 137 -7.64 9.81 0.27
N VAL A 138 -6.83 10.35 -0.64
CA VAL A 138 -7.37 10.82 -1.93
C VAL A 138 -7.84 9.64 -2.79
N ALA A 139 -9.08 9.20 -2.52
CA ALA A 139 -9.77 8.17 -3.25
C ALA A 139 -10.12 8.73 -4.63
N GLY A 140 -9.55 8.14 -5.67
CA GLY A 140 -9.76 8.58 -7.05
C GLY A 140 -8.49 8.68 -7.87
N TYR A 141 -7.33 8.88 -7.22
CA TYR A 141 -6.05 8.75 -7.90
C TYR A 141 -5.86 7.32 -8.41
N SER A 142 -5.28 7.19 -9.60
CA SER A 142 -4.75 5.91 -10.05
C SER A 142 -3.29 6.08 -10.43
N SER A 143 -2.40 5.35 -9.79
CA SER A 143 -1.00 5.21 -10.17
C SER A 143 -0.89 4.67 -11.60
N ASP A 144 -1.77 3.75 -11.98
CA ASP A 144 -1.74 3.10 -13.30
C ASP A 144 -3.11 3.23 -13.98
N PRO A 145 -3.50 4.45 -14.39
CA PRO A 145 -4.83 4.74 -14.93
C PRO A 145 -5.07 4.07 -16.29
N LEU A 146 -4.00 3.65 -16.96
CA LEU A 146 -4.05 3.01 -18.27
C LEU A 146 -4.04 1.49 -18.20
N SER A 147 -4.06 0.88 -17.02
CA SER A 147 -4.09 -0.57 -16.86
C SER A 147 -5.48 -1.18 -17.08
N PRO A 148 -5.59 -2.51 -17.30
CA PRO A 148 -6.88 -3.15 -17.56
C PRO A 148 -7.91 -2.87 -16.46
N ALA A 149 -9.18 -2.84 -16.85
CA ALA A 149 -10.28 -2.69 -15.90
C ALA A 149 -10.17 -3.75 -14.78
N GLY A 150 -10.35 -3.32 -13.53
CA GLY A 150 -10.18 -4.20 -12.36
C GLY A 150 -8.79 -4.16 -11.74
N ASN A 151 -7.78 -3.56 -12.39
CA ASN A 151 -6.47 -3.43 -11.79
C ASN A 151 -6.46 -2.56 -10.52
N SER A 152 -5.50 -2.80 -9.63
CA SER A 152 -5.34 -1.99 -8.43
C SER A 152 -4.68 -0.67 -8.79
N ARG A 153 -5.30 0.41 -8.31
CA ARG A 153 -5.00 1.81 -8.67
C ARG A 153 -3.78 2.39 -7.97
N ASN A 154 -2.99 1.60 -7.25
CA ASN A 154 -1.89 2.10 -6.41
C ASN A 154 -0.55 1.42 -6.72
N ARG A 155 -0.42 0.83 -7.91
CA ARG A 155 0.73 0.02 -8.31
C ARG A 155 1.18 0.40 -9.70
N PHE A 156 2.47 0.25 -9.98
CA PHE A 156 2.96 0.20 -11.36
C PHE A 156 3.28 -1.24 -11.73
N SER A 157 2.98 -1.60 -12.98
CA SER A 157 3.59 -2.73 -13.70
C SER A 157 4.82 -2.25 -14.48
N ASN A 158 5.66 -3.18 -14.96
CA ASN A 158 6.80 -2.90 -15.85
C ASN A 158 7.72 -1.81 -15.27
N ALA A 159 7.99 -1.95 -13.97
CA ALA A 159 8.60 -0.93 -13.16
C ALA A 159 9.91 -1.36 -12.53
N VAL A 160 10.77 -0.37 -12.32
CA VAL A 160 11.98 -0.44 -11.50
C VAL A 160 11.68 0.30 -10.19
N PHE A 161 11.95 -0.36 -9.08
CA PHE A 161 11.79 0.16 -7.73
C PHE A 161 13.16 0.25 -7.08
N TYR A 162 13.43 1.34 -6.38
CA TYR A 162 14.65 1.55 -5.62
C TYR A 162 14.31 2.02 -4.20
N ASN A 163 14.95 1.41 -3.21
CA ASN A 163 14.98 1.89 -1.83
C ASN A 163 16.43 2.08 -1.44
N SER A 164 16.81 3.28 -1.00
CA SER A 164 18.14 3.51 -0.45
C SER A 164 18.33 2.72 0.85
N PRO A 165 19.58 2.52 1.30
CA PRO A 165 19.84 2.21 2.69
C PRO A 165 19.20 3.26 3.60
N VAL A 166 18.92 2.86 4.85
CA VAL A 166 18.54 3.81 5.89
C VAL A 166 19.81 4.43 6.46
N ILE A 167 19.95 5.75 6.38
CA ILE A 167 21.13 6.49 6.88
C ILE A 167 20.65 7.48 7.92
N GLU A 168 21.05 7.31 9.18
CA GLU A 168 20.66 8.20 10.29
C GLU A 168 19.14 8.46 10.37
N GLY A 169 18.34 7.42 10.10
CA GLY A 169 16.88 7.47 10.10
C GLY A 169 16.25 7.96 8.78
N PHE A 170 17.03 8.44 7.81
CA PHE A 170 16.54 8.83 6.49
C PHE A 170 16.49 7.66 5.51
N GLN A 171 15.44 7.61 4.69
CA GLN A 171 15.37 6.72 3.54
C GLN A 171 14.74 7.43 2.33
N PHE A 172 15.33 7.24 1.16
CA PHE A 172 14.79 7.68 -0.12
C PHE A 172 14.30 6.47 -0.92
N ASN A 173 13.10 6.57 -1.47
CA ASN A 173 12.49 5.55 -2.32
C ASN A 173 12.10 6.17 -3.65
N ALA A 174 12.30 5.41 -4.73
CA ALA A 174 11.92 5.80 -6.07
C ALA A 174 11.28 4.64 -6.83
N THR A 175 10.39 4.96 -7.76
CA THR A 175 9.81 4.03 -8.70
C THR A 175 9.66 4.72 -10.05
N VAL A 176 10.04 4.03 -11.12
CA VAL A 176 9.76 4.47 -12.50
C VAL A 176 9.20 3.28 -13.25
N ALA A 177 8.22 3.50 -14.13
CA ALA A 177 7.74 2.46 -15.03
C ALA A 177 7.79 2.89 -16.49
N SER A 178 7.79 1.90 -17.37
CA SER A 178 7.70 2.12 -18.81
C SER A 178 6.35 2.69 -19.23
N LYS A 179 6.33 3.51 -20.27
CA LYS A 179 5.11 4.00 -20.95
C LYS A 179 4.44 2.97 -21.89
N GLU A 180 4.58 1.68 -21.62
CA GLU A 180 4.13 0.62 -22.55
C GLU A 180 2.64 0.74 -22.88
N GLY A 181 2.32 0.47 -24.15
CA GLY A 181 0.93 0.40 -24.63
C GLY A 181 0.23 -0.78 -23.98
N THR A 182 -0.97 -0.55 -23.47
CA THR A 182 -1.47 -1.36 -22.36
C THR A 182 -2.41 -2.48 -22.76
N GLY A 183 -2.63 -2.72 -24.06
CA GLY A 183 -3.57 -3.75 -24.54
C GLY A 183 -5.02 -3.46 -24.15
N ASN A 184 -5.33 -2.23 -23.72
CA ASN A 184 -6.55 -1.91 -23.00
C ASN A 184 -7.64 -1.30 -23.84
N ALA A 185 -8.88 -1.52 -23.38
CA ALA A 185 -10.06 -0.85 -23.88
C ALA A 185 -9.93 0.68 -23.74
N ALA A 186 -10.61 1.40 -24.63
CA ALA A 186 -10.67 2.84 -24.56
C ALA A 186 -11.25 3.30 -23.21
N ILE A 187 -10.66 4.33 -22.60
CA ILE A 187 -11.30 5.05 -21.51
C ILE A 187 -12.24 6.04 -22.16
N GLY A 188 -13.54 5.76 -22.13
CA GLY A 188 -14.55 6.62 -22.75
C GLY A 188 -14.65 7.99 -22.08
N PHE A 189 -15.07 8.99 -22.86
CA PHE A 189 -15.56 10.25 -22.30
C PHE A 189 -16.78 9.95 -21.42
N VAL A 190 -16.68 10.28 -20.14
CA VAL A 190 -17.85 10.24 -19.24
C VAL A 190 -18.26 11.69 -19.02
N ALA A 191 -19.41 12.10 -19.54
CA ALA A 191 -19.95 13.42 -19.24
C ALA A 191 -20.14 13.54 -17.71
N PRO A 192 -19.82 14.70 -17.10
CA PRO A 192 -20.09 14.91 -15.68
C PRO A 192 -21.56 14.62 -15.34
N SER A 193 -21.79 13.80 -14.32
CA SER A 193 -23.12 13.51 -13.78
C SER A 193 -23.11 13.58 -12.26
N ALA A 194 -24.28 13.63 -11.62
CA ALA A 194 -24.38 13.60 -10.16
C ALA A 194 -23.73 12.33 -9.55
N ALA A 195 -23.66 11.23 -10.31
CA ALA A 195 -23.01 9.97 -9.92
C ALA A 195 -21.53 9.89 -10.32
N ASN A 196 -21.08 10.69 -11.30
CA ASN A 196 -19.68 10.80 -11.70
C ASN A 196 -19.35 12.27 -12.07
N PRO A 197 -19.13 13.13 -11.05
CA PRO A 197 -18.92 14.55 -11.28
C PRO A 197 -17.53 14.87 -11.84
N SER A 198 -16.69 13.87 -12.14
CA SER A 198 -15.26 14.07 -12.45
C SER A 198 -14.91 14.11 -13.94
N GLY A 199 -15.84 13.71 -14.83
CA GLY A 199 -15.68 13.59 -16.29
C GLY A 199 -14.26 13.51 -16.89
N ASN A 200 -13.90 12.32 -17.40
CA ASN A 200 -12.56 12.05 -17.91
C ASN A 200 -12.41 12.44 -19.39
N TYR A 201 -11.21 12.86 -19.80
CA TYR A 201 -10.82 12.89 -21.20
C TYR A 201 -10.84 11.47 -21.78
N ALA A 202 -11.30 11.35 -23.02
CA ALA A 202 -11.27 10.07 -23.71
C ALA A 202 -9.81 9.65 -23.96
N VAL A 203 -9.48 8.41 -23.63
CA VAL A 203 -8.22 7.78 -24.00
C VAL A 203 -8.52 6.65 -24.96
N ALA A 204 -7.92 6.69 -26.16
CA ALA A 204 -8.11 5.65 -27.16
C ALA A 204 -7.66 4.27 -26.65
N ALA A 205 -8.27 3.21 -27.18
CA ALA A 205 -7.80 1.85 -26.92
C ALA A 205 -6.33 1.73 -27.33
N ASN A 206 -5.54 1.03 -26.50
CA ASN A 206 -4.09 0.86 -26.71
C ASN A 206 -3.27 2.16 -26.79
N ALA A 207 -3.79 3.29 -26.27
CA ALA A 207 -3.03 4.53 -26.24
C ALA A 207 -1.70 4.34 -25.49
N GLN A 208 -0.62 4.81 -26.11
CA GLN A 208 0.66 4.91 -25.43
C GLN A 208 0.62 6.07 -24.44
N ALA A 209 1.17 5.87 -23.25
CA ALA A 209 1.29 6.96 -22.29
C ALA A 209 2.18 8.10 -22.83
N GLY A 210 1.75 9.34 -22.61
CA GLY A 210 2.51 10.53 -23.02
C GLY A 210 3.79 10.74 -22.20
N SER A 211 3.92 10.05 -21.07
CA SER A 211 5.13 10.09 -20.24
C SER A 211 5.31 8.81 -19.44
N ASN A 212 6.56 8.48 -19.12
CA ASN A 212 6.86 7.46 -18.13
C ASN A 212 6.33 7.92 -16.75
N PRO A 213 5.51 7.12 -16.06
CA PRO A 213 5.10 7.41 -14.70
C PRO A 213 6.28 7.22 -13.74
N TYR A 214 6.28 8.02 -12.67
CA TYR A 214 7.27 7.91 -11.61
C TYR A 214 6.68 8.28 -10.25
N SER A 215 7.33 7.81 -9.20
CA SER A 215 6.96 8.01 -7.81
C SER A 215 8.20 8.12 -6.96
N VAL A 216 8.19 9.01 -5.97
CA VAL A 216 9.27 9.20 -5.02
C VAL A 216 8.73 9.42 -3.62
N SER A 217 9.47 8.96 -2.61
CA SER A 217 9.22 9.32 -1.22
C SER A 217 10.53 9.46 -0.46
N VAL A 218 10.51 10.35 0.54
CA VAL A 218 11.56 10.48 1.55
C VAL A 218 10.89 10.32 2.90
N THR A 219 11.47 9.46 3.74
CA THR A 219 11.05 9.29 5.13
C THR A 219 12.21 9.62 6.05
N TYR A 220 11.87 10.13 7.23
CA TYR A 220 12.76 10.19 8.38
C TYR A 220 12.08 9.49 9.54
N THR A 221 12.80 8.69 10.32
CA THR A 221 12.24 8.01 11.50
C THR A 221 13.29 7.94 12.61
N ASN A 222 12.86 8.32 13.80
CA ASN A 222 13.55 8.04 15.05
C ASN A 222 12.51 7.56 16.10
N PRO A 223 12.92 7.20 17.33
CA PRO A 223 11.98 6.73 18.35
C PRO A 223 10.86 7.74 18.71
N LEU A 224 11.16 9.04 18.70
CA LEU A 224 10.24 10.10 19.12
C LEU A 224 9.28 10.52 18.01
N PHE A 225 9.72 10.55 16.76
CA PHE A 225 8.90 11.02 15.65
C PHE A 225 9.33 10.42 14.30
N ALA A 226 8.40 10.48 13.35
CA ALA A 226 8.64 10.15 11.95
C ALA A 226 8.01 11.20 11.04
N LEU A 227 8.61 11.42 9.88
CA LEU A 227 8.15 12.35 8.85
C LEU A 227 8.20 11.69 7.48
N MET A 228 7.37 12.19 6.57
CA MET A 228 7.36 11.79 5.17
C MET A 228 7.01 12.96 4.26
N GLY A 229 7.71 13.04 3.13
CA GLY A 229 7.25 13.72 1.93
C GLY A 229 7.22 12.72 0.76
N ALA A 230 6.14 12.73 -0.02
CA ALA A 230 5.99 11.83 -1.16
C ALA A 230 5.32 12.54 -2.34
N TYR A 231 5.71 12.15 -3.56
CA TYR A 231 5.19 12.69 -4.81
C TYR A 231 5.06 11.57 -5.85
N GLU A 232 4.00 11.60 -6.64
CA GLU A 232 3.75 10.68 -7.74
C GLU A 232 3.15 11.39 -8.95
N ARG A 233 3.58 10.98 -10.14
CA ARG A 233 2.96 11.34 -11.42
C ARG A 233 2.72 10.08 -12.23
N ASN A 234 1.47 9.85 -12.60
CA ASN A 234 1.10 8.69 -13.40
C ASN A 234 1.29 8.92 -14.92
N ALA A 235 0.96 7.90 -15.70
CA ALA A 235 1.11 7.86 -17.15
C ALA A 235 0.28 8.93 -17.89
N LEU A 236 -0.81 9.39 -17.28
CA LEU A 236 -1.68 10.47 -17.78
C LEU A 236 -1.34 11.82 -17.15
N GLN A 237 -0.17 11.93 -16.52
CA GLN A 237 0.34 13.15 -15.91
C GLN A 237 -0.54 13.72 -14.78
N ALA A 238 -1.43 12.93 -14.20
CA ALA A 238 -2.09 13.26 -12.95
C ALA A 238 -1.09 13.14 -11.80
N LYS A 239 -1.11 14.12 -10.91
CA LYS A 239 -0.11 14.36 -9.87
C LYS A 239 -0.74 14.12 -8.50
N LEU A 240 0.00 13.49 -7.61
CA LEU A 240 -0.38 13.29 -6.22
C LEU A 240 0.83 13.59 -5.33
N TRP A 241 0.63 14.34 -4.25
CA TRP A 241 1.66 14.52 -3.24
C TRP A 241 1.08 14.41 -1.84
N SER A 242 1.95 14.03 -0.89
CA SER A 242 1.58 13.88 0.51
C SER A 242 2.72 14.32 1.41
N VAL A 243 2.34 14.93 2.52
CA VAL A 243 3.20 15.08 3.69
C VAL A 243 2.53 14.41 4.88
N GLY A 244 3.32 13.75 5.71
CA GLY A 244 2.82 13.01 6.87
C GLY A 244 3.82 13.08 8.01
N GLY A 245 3.31 13.00 9.23
CA GLY A 245 4.13 13.00 10.42
C GLY A 245 3.47 12.25 11.57
N SER A 246 4.30 11.71 12.45
CA SER A 246 3.85 11.12 13.70
C SER A 246 4.79 11.45 14.84
N VAL A 247 4.25 11.57 16.04
CA VAL A 247 5.01 11.72 17.28
C VAL A 247 4.59 10.65 18.28
N ASN A 248 5.54 10.13 19.03
CA ASN A 248 5.33 9.22 20.15
C ASN A 248 5.67 10.00 21.43
N PRO A 249 4.74 10.84 21.93
CA PRO A 249 5.05 11.80 23.00
C PRO A 249 5.33 11.12 24.36
N LEU A 250 4.96 9.85 24.50
CA LEU A 250 5.03 9.09 25.73
C LEU A 250 5.56 7.68 25.40
N ASP A 251 6.38 7.14 26.29
CA ASP A 251 6.77 5.70 26.26
C ASP A 251 5.57 4.77 26.54
N SER A 252 4.40 5.33 26.81
CA SER A 252 3.15 4.63 27.14
C SER A 252 2.44 3.98 25.94
N GLY A 253 3.08 3.88 24.77
CA GLY A 253 2.46 3.32 23.56
C GLY A 253 1.47 4.25 22.85
N LEU A 254 1.49 5.56 23.13
CA LEU A 254 0.71 6.55 22.39
C LEU A 254 1.49 7.04 21.15
N LYS A 255 0.87 6.91 19.97
CA LYS A 255 1.35 7.48 18.71
C LYS A 255 0.30 8.42 18.15
N LEU A 256 0.65 9.70 17.98
CA LEU A 256 -0.18 10.70 17.32
C LEU A 256 0.28 10.88 15.88
N MET A 257 -0.65 11.07 14.95
CA MET A 257 -0.40 11.11 13.52
C MET A 257 -1.19 12.23 12.86
N ALA A 258 -0.61 12.79 11.80
CA ALA A 258 -1.30 13.68 10.89
C ALA A 258 -0.76 13.49 9.46
N SER A 259 -1.62 13.66 8.47
CA SER A 259 -1.19 13.74 7.07
C SER A 259 -2.05 14.68 6.26
N TYR A 260 -1.46 15.19 5.20
CA TYR A 260 -2.10 15.99 4.17
C TYR A 260 -1.75 15.42 2.80
N GLN A 261 -2.71 15.44 1.90
CA GLN A 261 -2.58 14.97 0.53
C GLN A 261 -3.25 15.95 -0.43
N HIS A 262 -2.67 16.07 -1.63
CA HIS A 262 -3.23 16.85 -2.71
C HIS A 262 -3.06 16.11 -4.03
N GLN A 263 -4.16 15.96 -4.75
CA GLN A 263 -4.21 15.43 -6.10
C GLN A 263 -4.56 16.54 -7.09
N ASN A 264 -3.97 16.47 -8.27
CA ASN A 264 -4.34 17.26 -9.44
C ASN A 264 -4.41 16.33 -10.67
N ASP A 265 -5.62 16.20 -11.23
CA ASP A 265 -5.94 15.40 -12.43
C ASP A 265 -6.21 16.29 -13.67
N GLU A 266 -5.74 17.53 -13.74
CA GLU A 266 -6.02 18.48 -14.84
C GLU A 266 -5.72 17.93 -16.24
N ASN A 267 -4.75 17.02 -16.36
CA ASN A 267 -4.38 16.39 -17.63
C ASN A 267 -5.31 15.23 -18.04
N PHE A 268 -6.19 14.79 -17.14
CA PHE A 268 -7.07 13.63 -17.32
C PHE A 268 -8.55 13.93 -17.08
N LYS A 269 -8.87 14.97 -16.30
CA LYS A 269 -10.24 15.38 -15.96
C LYS A 269 -10.53 16.80 -16.43
N ILE A 270 -11.78 17.03 -16.80
CA ILE A 270 -12.25 18.32 -17.34
C ILE A 270 -12.72 19.26 -16.22
N ILE A 271 -13.33 18.71 -15.16
CA ILE A 271 -13.79 19.47 -14.00
C ILE A 271 -13.39 18.75 -12.71
N ASN A 272 -13.44 19.47 -11.58
CA ASN A 272 -13.19 18.92 -10.25
C ASN A 272 -11.83 18.21 -10.18
N THR A 273 -10.82 18.86 -10.78
CA THR A 273 -9.50 18.29 -11.06
C THR A 273 -8.64 18.17 -9.82
N ASN A 274 -8.88 19.01 -8.80
CA ASN A 274 -8.13 18.92 -7.55
C ASN A 274 -8.93 18.22 -6.46
N THR A 275 -8.21 17.49 -5.62
CA THR A 275 -8.75 16.96 -4.37
C THR A 275 -7.72 17.13 -3.26
N LYS A 276 -8.17 17.71 -2.15
CA LYS A 276 -7.39 17.86 -0.93
C LYS A 276 -7.89 16.89 0.12
N ALA A 277 -6.99 16.26 0.85
CA ALA A 277 -7.33 15.40 1.96
C ALA A 277 -6.42 15.70 3.14
N TRP A 278 -6.97 15.67 4.34
CA TRP A 278 -6.19 15.71 5.56
C TRP A 278 -6.81 14.79 6.60
N LEU A 279 -5.97 14.25 7.47
CA LEU A 279 -6.40 13.51 8.64
C LEU A 279 -5.49 13.75 9.82
N VAL A 280 -6.05 13.55 11.01
CA VAL A 280 -5.35 13.42 12.27
C VAL A 280 -5.81 12.12 12.93
N GLY A 281 -4.95 11.51 13.73
CA GLY A 281 -5.37 10.33 14.46
C GLY A 281 -4.34 9.84 15.47
N ALA A 282 -4.71 8.78 16.17
CA ALA A 282 -3.95 8.22 17.26
C ALA A 282 -4.02 6.70 17.27
N ASN A 283 -2.93 6.08 17.70
CA ASN A 283 -2.92 4.72 18.20
C ASN A 283 -2.48 4.73 19.66
N TYR A 284 -3.10 3.90 20.48
CA TYR A 284 -2.73 3.76 21.88
C TYR A 284 -2.73 2.28 22.26
N ASP A 285 -1.57 1.76 22.64
CA ASP A 285 -1.44 0.40 23.17
C ASP A 285 -2.01 0.36 24.60
N VAL A 286 -2.99 -0.50 24.84
CA VAL A 286 -3.70 -0.60 26.12
C VAL A 286 -4.11 -2.03 26.42
N GLY A 287 -3.73 -2.53 27.60
CA GLY A 287 -3.96 -3.90 27.99
C GLY A 287 -3.40 -4.89 26.94
N PRO A 288 -4.16 -5.91 26.53
CA PRO A 288 -3.72 -6.86 25.50
C PRO A 288 -3.87 -6.32 24.06
N GLY A 289 -4.26 -5.05 23.89
CA GLY A 289 -4.79 -4.54 22.63
C GLY A 289 -4.29 -3.16 22.22
N LYS A 290 -4.95 -2.61 21.20
CA LYS A 290 -4.66 -1.30 20.64
C LYS A 290 -5.95 -0.56 20.30
N ILE A 291 -6.09 0.66 20.82
CA ILE A 291 -7.11 1.61 20.36
C ILE A 291 -6.58 2.33 19.12
N ARG A 292 -7.45 2.52 18.13
CA ARG A 292 -7.22 3.32 16.93
C ARG A 292 -8.29 4.39 16.83
N ALA A 293 -7.92 5.64 16.65
CA ALA A 293 -8.87 6.72 16.50
C ALA A 293 -8.41 7.67 15.41
N GLY A 294 -9.34 8.17 14.60
CA GLY A 294 -9.00 9.09 13.52
C GLY A 294 -10.14 10.02 13.15
N TYR A 295 -9.78 11.20 12.66
CA TYR A 295 -10.69 12.16 12.06
C TYR A 295 -10.04 12.78 10.82
N GLY A 296 -10.80 12.99 9.76
CA GLY A 296 -10.30 13.70 8.61
C GLY A 296 -11.38 14.20 7.66
N GLN A 297 -10.91 14.86 6.61
CA GLN A 297 -11.76 15.43 5.58
C GLN A 297 -11.09 15.30 4.20
N LYS A 298 -11.90 14.91 3.22
CA LYS A 298 -11.59 14.98 1.79
C LYS A 298 -12.45 16.05 1.12
N THR A 299 -11.83 16.86 0.28
CA THR A 299 -12.44 18.02 -0.41
C THR A 299 -12.01 17.98 -1.88
N PRO A 300 -12.79 17.32 -2.75
CA PRO A 300 -12.70 17.52 -4.18
C PRO A 300 -13.30 18.88 -4.54
N ASP A 301 -12.71 19.58 -5.52
CA ASP A 301 -13.27 20.84 -6.03
C ASP A 301 -14.68 20.60 -6.58
N GLY A 302 -15.60 21.55 -6.38
CA GLY A 302 -16.96 21.51 -6.95
C GLY A 302 -17.85 20.34 -6.50
N VAL A 303 -17.40 19.48 -5.56
CA VAL A 303 -18.13 18.31 -5.06
C VAL A 303 -18.26 18.36 -3.54
N THR A 304 -19.30 17.73 -3.00
CA THR A 304 -19.52 17.63 -1.56
C THR A 304 -18.32 17.02 -0.84
N LYS A 305 -17.87 17.69 0.23
CA LYS A 305 -16.79 17.22 1.09
C LYS A 305 -17.20 15.97 1.83
N THR A 306 -16.25 15.06 2.02
CA THR A 306 -16.40 13.89 2.91
C THR A 306 -15.70 14.20 4.22
N LYS A 307 -16.38 14.04 5.35
CA LYS A 307 -15.78 14.04 6.70
C LYS A 307 -15.99 12.69 7.34
N GLN A 308 -15.03 12.22 8.11
CA GLN A 308 -15.20 10.95 8.81
C GLN A 308 -14.47 10.92 10.14
N ALA A 309 -15.12 10.33 11.13
CA ALA A 309 -14.57 10.00 12.43
C ALA A 309 -14.66 8.49 12.62
N SER A 310 -13.59 7.88 13.12
CA SER A 310 -13.48 6.43 13.30
C SER A 310 -12.84 6.10 14.64
N LEU A 311 -13.33 5.03 15.26
CA LEU A 311 -12.76 4.43 16.47
C LEU A 311 -12.73 2.92 16.29
N GLY A 312 -11.60 2.31 16.62
CA GLY A 312 -11.38 0.88 16.54
C GLY A 312 -10.63 0.35 17.75
N TYR A 313 -10.82 -0.93 18.03
CA TYR A 313 -10.06 -1.65 19.04
C TYR A 313 -9.65 -3.03 18.51
N ASP A 314 -8.35 -3.32 18.63
CA ASP A 314 -7.78 -4.63 18.36
C ASP A 314 -7.52 -5.33 19.71
N TYR A 315 -8.05 -6.54 19.90
CA TYR A 315 -7.75 -7.39 21.06
C TYR A 315 -6.84 -8.54 20.62
N ASN A 316 -5.57 -8.52 21.02
CA ASN A 316 -4.61 -9.54 20.58
C ASN A 316 -4.78 -10.83 21.38
N LEU A 317 -5.06 -11.94 20.68
CA LEU A 317 -5.03 -13.29 21.23
C LEU A 317 -3.62 -13.87 21.16
N SER A 318 -2.82 -13.41 20.19
CA SER A 318 -1.41 -13.73 20.04
C SER A 318 -0.70 -12.62 19.24
N LYS A 319 0.60 -12.78 18.97
CA LYS A 319 1.33 -11.90 18.04
C LYS A 319 0.79 -11.93 16.60
N ARG A 320 0.02 -12.96 16.26
CA ARG A 320 -0.46 -13.24 14.89
C ARG A 320 -1.97 -13.15 14.75
N THR A 321 -2.71 -13.25 15.86
CA THR A 321 -4.16 -13.39 15.85
C THR A 321 -4.78 -12.32 16.73
N TYR A 322 -5.73 -11.56 16.21
CA TYR A 322 -6.48 -10.59 17.01
C TYR A 322 -7.96 -10.55 16.58
N LEU A 323 -8.83 -10.28 17.56
CA LEU A 323 -10.21 -9.87 17.32
C LEU A 323 -10.24 -8.35 17.14
N TYR A 324 -11.22 -7.85 16.39
CA TYR A 324 -11.39 -6.41 16.26
C TYR A 324 -12.85 -5.96 16.27
N ALA A 325 -13.03 -4.69 16.64
CA ALA A 325 -14.27 -3.96 16.47
C ALA A 325 -13.96 -2.53 16.01
N ASP A 326 -14.69 -2.04 15.02
CA ASP A 326 -14.57 -0.70 14.46
C ASP A 326 -15.96 -0.05 14.36
N ILE A 327 -16.03 1.24 14.68
CA ILE A 327 -17.18 2.09 14.43
C ILE A 327 -16.73 3.34 13.68
N SER A 328 -17.59 3.86 12.80
CA SER A 328 -17.30 5.11 12.08
C SER A 328 -18.55 5.88 11.74
N ASN A 329 -18.43 7.19 11.72
CA ASN A 329 -19.43 8.09 11.16
C ASN A 329 -18.82 8.78 9.94
N LYS A 330 -19.43 8.57 8.77
CA LYS A 330 -19.08 9.28 7.54
C LYS A 330 -20.18 10.29 7.22
N LYS A 331 -19.79 11.53 6.97
CA LYS A 331 -20.67 12.62 6.58
C LYS A 331 -20.28 13.12 5.19
N THR A 332 -21.22 13.02 4.26
CA THR A 332 -21.16 13.62 2.92
C THR A 332 -22.36 14.58 2.78
N VAL A 333 -23.24 14.34 1.80
CA VAL A 333 -24.57 14.98 1.73
C VAL A 333 -25.45 14.46 2.88
N SER A 334 -25.33 13.17 3.21
CA SER A 334 -25.96 12.53 4.36
C SER A 334 -24.91 11.93 5.31
N SER A 335 -25.34 11.62 6.52
CA SER A 335 -24.52 10.89 7.50
C SER A 335 -24.85 9.40 7.45
N ALA A 336 -23.81 8.56 7.47
CA ALA A 336 -23.93 7.11 7.59
C ALA A 336 -23.00 6.62 8.71
N ASN A 337 -23.54 5.76 9.58
CA ASN A 337 -22.75 5.04 10.57
C ASN A 337 -22.36 3.68 10.02
N TYR A 338 -21.14 3.26 10.32
CA TYR A 338 -20.57 1.97 9.97
C TYR A 338 -20.14 1.28 11.25
N ILE A 339 -20.42 -0.01 11.34
CA ILE A 339 -19.92 -0.89 12.40
C ILE A 339 -19.30 -2.11 11.75
N GLY A 340 -18.24 -2.62 12.34
CA GLY A 340 -17.57 -3.84 11.88
C GLY A 340 -16.94 -4.58 13.03
N VAL A 341 -17.01 -5.89 12.99
CA VAL A 341 -16.33 -6.78 13.93
C VAL A 341 -15.74 -7.95 13.17
N GLY A 342 -14.64 -8.52 13.66
CA GLY A 342 -14.07 -9.68 12.99
C GLY A 342 -12.83 -10.23 13.66
N LEU A 343 -12.17 -11.10 12.90
CA LEU A 343 -10.98 -11.82 13.28
C LEU A 343 -9.92 -11.66 12.19
N HIS A 344 -8.69 -11.49 12.62
CA HIS A 344 -7.53 -11.41 11.76
C HIS A 344 -6.48 -12.41 12.20
N HIS A 345 -5.82 -13.04 11.24
CA HIS A 345 -4.74 -13.97 11.45
C HIS A 345 -3.62 -13.80 10.41
N ASN A 346 -2.38 -13.64 10.87
CA ASN A 346 -1.17 -13.65 10.05
C ASN A 346 -0.42 -14.98 10.20
N PHE A 347 0.16 -15.49 9.11
CA PHE A 347 0.94 -16.73 9.12
C PHE A 347 2.31 -16.59 8.48
#